data_AF-L2GX22-F1
#
_entry.id   AF-L2GX22-F1
#
_cell.length_a   1.000
_cell.length_b   1.000
_cell.length_c   1.000
_cell.angle_alpha   90.00
_cell.angle_beta   90.00
_cell.angle_gamma   90.00
#
_symmetry.space_group_name_H-M   'P 1'
#
loop_
_entity.id
_entity.type
_entity.pdbx_description
1 polymer ?
#
loop_
_entity_poly.entity_id
_entity_poly.type
_entity_poly.pdbx_seq_one_letter_code
_entity_poly.pdbx_strand_id
1 'polypeptide(L)'
;MPKSAPHNLLVILSARRCTATAFTRQTNLIHRHECAKPFVSYFYAARPLTRTKLLHKNTPNKFLMAQKPNPPSQKTFAHISKELNKRLGPEYISYRQAFNNTHVAYIEGWTAINIANRIFGYNGWSSKLRQIKIDYIDECNQRYSIGISAVVRVSLSDGTTREDVGFGSADNQRVKSQAIEKAKKEAVTDALKRALRQFGNALGNCCYDKEFLKDVRTVKKQDKEVLKEYELLRRENVQGDEYVLSLESDLDDLMKRDRND
;
A
#
# COMPACT_ATOMS: atom_id res chain seq x y z
N MET A 1 79.03 -12.51 39.17
CA MET A 1 79.11 -13.96 38.85
C MET A 1 77.77 -14.62 39.18
N PRO A 2 77.39 -15.70 38.46
CA PRO A 2 76.11 -15.80 37.71
C PRO A 2 75.09 -16.80 38.34
N LYS A 3 73.87 -17.07 37.82
CA LYS A 3 73.34 -17.28 36.45
C LYS A 3 71.82 -16.93 36.39
N SER A 4 71.06 -16.83 35.29
CA SER A 4 71.27 -16.85 33.81
C SER A 4 69.99 -16.30 33.11
N ALA A 5 70.03 -16.07 31.78
CA ALA A 5 69.02 -15.31 31.02
C ALA A 5 67.90 -16.19 30.34
N PRO A 6 67.24 -15.82 29.21
CA PRO A 6 65.78 -15.52 29.17
C PRO A 6 65.02 -16.30 28.07
N HIS A 7 63.79 -15.88 27.67
CA HIS A 7 63.19 -15.84 26.30
C HIS A 7 61.71 -15.39 26.41
N ASN A 8 61.26 -14.22 25.92
CA ASN A 8 60.99 -13.74 24.55
C ASN A 8 59.77 -14.33 23.79
N LEU A 9 58.66 -13.58 23.85
CA LEU A 9 57.81 -13.10 22.74
C LEU A 9 57.60 -13.96 21.47
N LEU A 10 56.33 -14.27 21.13
CA LEU A 10 55.84 -14.14 19.74
C LEU A 10 54.30 -14.08 19.62
N VAL A 11 53.80 -13.12 18.83
CA VAL A 11 52.42 -13.06 18.31
C VAL A 11 52.43 -13.57 16.88
N ILE A 12 51.56 -14.54 16.53
CA ILE A 12 51.34 -14.94 15.12
C ILE A 12 49.85 -15.09 14.81
N LEU A 13 49.40 -14.30 13.83
CA LEU A 13 48.16 -14.49 13.07
C LEU A 13 48.30 -15.70 12.14
N SER A 14 47.32 -16.60 12.13
CA SER A 14 47.28 -17.75 11.22
C SER A 14 46.14 -17.58 10.20
N ALA A 15 46.50 -17.29 8.95
CA ALA A 15 45.57 -17.20 7.84
C ALA A 15 45.25 -18.60 7.27
N ARG A 16 43.97 -18.92 7.08
CA ARG A 16 43.57 -20.12 6.34
C ARG A 16 43.58 -19.83 4.84
N ARG A 17 44.62 -20.31 4.14
CA ARG A 17 44.65 -20.32 2.67
C ARG A 17 43.84 -21.50 2.14
N CYS A 18 43.05 -21.28 1.08
CA CYS A 18 42.56 -22.36 0.23
C CYS A 18 43.74 -23.01 -0.51
N THR A 19 43.75 -24.34 -0.56
CA THR A 19 44.60 -25.11 -1.48
C THR A 19 43.70 -25.98 -2.35
N ALA A 20 43.68 -25.70 -3.66
CA ALA A 20 43.04 -26.58 -4.62
C ALA A 20 43.96 -27.78 -4.91
N THR A 21 43.39 -28.98 -4.99
CA THR A 21 44.11 -30.18 -5.42
C THR A 21 43.50 -30.66 -6.72
N ALA A 22 44.23 -30.50 -7.82
CA ALA A 22 43.88 -31.11 -9.10
C ALA A 22 44.40 -32.56 -9.13
N PHE A 23 43.60 -33.50 -9.63
CA PHE A 23 44.08 -34.83 -10.01
C PHE A 23 43.51 -35.22 -11.37
N THR A 24 44.31 -35.97 -12.14
CA THR A 24 44.20 -36.08 -13.59
C THR A 24 43.31 -37.22 -14.08
N ARG A 25 42.90 -37.11 -15.35
CA ARG A 25 42.00 -38.02 -16.09
C ARG A 25 42.50 -39.48 -16.15
N GLN A 26 41.58 -40.44 -16.11
CA GLN A 26 41.47 -41.42 -17.20
C GLN A 26 40.08 -42.06 -17.36
N THR A 27 39.81 -42.41 -18.61
CA THR A 27 38.60 -42.91 -19.29
C THR A 27 38.03 -44.25 -18.80
N ASN A 28 36.69 -44.43 -18.77
CA ASN A 28 35.92 -45.23 -19.78
C ASN A 28 34.45 -45.53 -19.43
N LEU A 29 33.65 -45.83 -20.47
CA LEU A 29 32.30 -46.46 -20.54
C LEU A 29 31.25 -46.00 -19.50
N ILE A 30 30.23 -45.21 -19.87
CA ILE A 30 29.06 -45.60 -20.68
C ILE A 30 28.32 -46.84 -20.13
N HIS A 31 27.34 -46.60 -19.27
CA HIS A 31 26.08 -47.35 -19.28
C HIS A 31 24.92 -46.36 -19.17
N ARG A 32 23.96 -46.45 -20.09
CA ARG A 32 22.82 -45.53 -20.17
C ARG A 32 21.74 -45.94 -19.17
N HIS A 33 21.21 -44.99 -18.42
CA HIS A 33 19.79 -44.98 -18.06
C HIS A 33 19.25 -43.55 -18.19
N GLU A 34 18.48 -43.34 -19.26
CA GLU A 34 17.82 -42.07 -19.56
C GLU A 34 16.60 -41.89 -18.65
N CYS A 35 16.41 -40.69 -18.11
CA CYS A 35 15.11 -40.28 -17.58
C CYS A 35 14.79 -38.87 -18.11
N ALA A 36 14.66 -38.77 -19.43
CA ALA A 36 14.12 -37.58 -20.08
C ALA A 36 12.60 -37.55 -19.88
N LYS A 37 12.07 -36.44 -19.35
CA LYS A 37 10.63 -36.14 -19.40
C LYS A 37 10.37 -35.14 -20.54
N PRO A 38 9.38 -35.38 -21.41
CA PRO A 38 9.26 -34.64 -22.66
C PRO A 38 8.68 -33.24 -22.47
N PHE A 39 9.33 -32.26 -23.09
CA PHE A 39 8.76 -30.93 -23.30
C PHE A 39 7.93 -30.96 -24.58
N VAL A 40 6.60 -31.02 -24.48
CA VAL A 40 5.72 -31.13 -25.64
C VAL A 40 5.61 -29.79 -26.35
N SER A 41 6.46 -29.58 -27.36
CA SER A 41 6.36 -28.47 -28.29
C SER A 41 5.25 -28.75 -29.32
N TYR A 42 4.12 -28.06 -29.20
CA TYR A 42 3.08 -28.06 -30.24
C TYR A 42 3.49 -27.15 -31.40
N PHE A 43 4.17 -27.73 -32.40
CA PHE A 43 4.31 -27.13 -33.72
C PHE A 43 2.96 -27.19 -34.46
N TYR A 44 2.24 -26.07 -34.51
CA TYR A 44 1.14 -25.89 -35.46
C TYR A 44 1.67 -25.36 -36.79
N ALA A 45 1.52 -26.15 -37.86
CA ALA A 45 1.93 -25.79 -39.21
C ALA A 45 1.10 -24.62 -39.76
N ALA A 46 1.77 -23.56 -40.23
CA ALA A 46 1.11 -22.43 -40.86
C ALA A 46 0.59 -22.82 -42.26
N ARG A 47 -0.72 -22.66 -42.50
CA ARG A 47 -1.32 -22.68 -43.84
C ARG A 47 -1.45 -21.23 -44.36
N PRO A 48 -1.12 -20.93 -45.62
CA PRO A 48 -1.30 -19.60 -46.18
C PRO A 48 -2.78 -19.33 -46.46
N LEU A 49 -3.40 -18.43 -45.70
CA LEU A 49 -4.74 -17.94 -46.00
C LEU A 49 -4.66 -16.75 -46.96
N THR A 50 -5.29 -16.91 -48.13
CA THR A 50 -5.40 -15.87 -49.15
C THR A 50 -6.22 -14.67 -48.66
N ARG A 51 -5.71 -13.47 -48.96
CA ARG A 51 -6.22 -12.19 -48.47
C ARG A 51 -7.52 -11.78 -49.17
N THR A 52 -8.67 -12.21 -48.69
CA THR A 52 -9.98 -11.63 -49.04
C THR A 52 -10.18 -10.29 -48.33
N LYS A 53 -10.20 -9.19 -49.08
CA LYS A 53 -10.51 -7.85 -48.55
C LYS A 53 -12.02 -7.72 -48.31
N LEU A 54 -12.50 -8.01 -47.10
CA LEU A 54 -13.80 -7.54 -46.65
C LEU A 54 -13.66 -6.13 -46.07
N LEU A 55 -14.18 -5.13 -46.79
CA LEU A 55 -14.25 -3.74 -46.35
C LEU A 55 -15.30 -3.56 -45.24
N HIS A 56 -14.93 -3.92 -44.01
CA HIS A 56 -15.64 -3.37 -42.85
C HIS A 56 -15.36 -1.86 -42.77
N LYS A 57 -16.43 -1.06 -42.90
CA LYS A 57 -16.36 0.38 -42.69
C LYS A 57 -16.13 0.61 -41.19
N ASN A 58 -14.89 0.90 -40.81
CA ASN A 58 -14.56 1.35 -39.46
C ASN A 58 -15.19 2.73 -39.22
N THR A 59 -16.44 2.75 -38.76
CA THR A 59 -16.99 3.94 -38.10
C THR A 59 -16.17 4.15 -36.82
N PRO A 60 -15.46 5.27 -36.66
CA PRO A 60 -14.69 5.50 -35.44
C PRO A 60 -15.66 5.57 -34.27
N ASN A 61 -15.50 4.66 -33.30
CA ASN A 61 -16.41 4.55 -32.17
C ASN A 61 -16.21 5.78 -31.25
N LYS A 62 -16.99 6.83 -31.53
CA LYS A 62 -16.84 8.19 -30.98
C LYS A 62 -17.14 8.30 -29.47
N PHE A 63 -17.38 7.16 -28.82
CA PHE A 63 -17.74 7.02 -27.42
C PHE A 63 -16.56 6.76 -26.46
N LEU A 64 -15.33 6.59 -26.97
CA LEU A 64 -14.10 6.67 -26.17
C LEU A 64 -13.52 8.09 -26.12
N MET A 65 -14.42 9.09 -25.99
CA MET A 65 -14.04 10.38 -25.42
C MET A 65 -13.74 10.12 -23.94
N ALA A 66 -12.46 10.01 -23.58
CA ALA A 66 -12.04 10.08 -22.19
C ALA A 66 -12.51 11.44 -21.66
N GLN A 67 -13.63 11.43 -20.92
CA GLN A 67 -14.22 12.65 -20.38
C GLN A 67 -13.17 13.28 -19.47
N LYS A 68 -12.60 14.42 -19.92
CA LYS A 68 -11.75 15.22 -19.04
C LYS A 68 -12.60 15.53 -17.81
N PRO A 69 -12.11 15.25 -16.59
CA PRO A 69 -12.92 15.45 -15.42
C PRO A 69 -13.35 16.92 -15.36
N ASN A 70 -14.64 17.15 -15.11
CA ASN A 70 -15.16 18.50 -14.99
C ASN A 70 -14.40 19.21 -13.86
N PRO A 71 -13.83 20.39 -14.10
CA PRO A 71 -13.09 21.11 -13.07
C PRO A 71 -14.01 21.36 -11.88
N PRO A 72 -13.54 21.17 -10.63
CA PRO A 72 -14.36 21.44 -9.45
C PRO A 72 -14.83 22.90 -9.47
N SER A 73 -16.08 23.13 -9.05
CA SER A 73 -16.62 24.50 -9.02
C SER A 73 -15.73 25.41 -8.18
N GLN A 74 -15.61 26.69 -8.54
CA GLN A 74 -14.74 27.64 -7.81
C GLN A 74 -15.05 27.69 -6.30
N LYS A 75 -16.34 27.55 -5.93
CA LYS A 75 -16.78 27.44 -4.53
C LYS A 75 -16.24 26.18 -3.85
N THR A 76 -16.28 25.04 -4.53
CA THR A 76 -15.73 23.75 -4.05
C THR A 76 -14.22 23.83 -3.84
N PHE A 77 -13.48 24.44 -4.78
CA PHE A 77 -12.03 24.60 -4.67
C PHE A 77 -11.63 25.48 -3.48
N ALA A 78 -12.30 26.61 -3.27
CA ALA A 78 -12.06 27.48 -2.13
C ALA A 78 -12.33 26.77 -0.79
N HIS A 79 -13.39 25.96 -0.71
CA HIS A 79 -13.70 25.13 0.46
C HIS A 79 -12.59 24.09 0.73
N ILE A 80 -12.20 23.31 -0.29
CA ILE A 80 -11.14 22.29 -0.17
C ILE A 80 -9.82 22.94 0.29
N SER A 81 -9.43 24.07 -0.29
CA SER A 81 -8.23 24.82 0.11
C SER A 81 -8.31 25.27 1.58
N LYS A 82 -9.46 25.80 2.01
CA LYS A 82 -9.68 26.19 3.42
C LYS A 82 -9.56 25.01 4.38
N GLU A 83 -10.13 23.85 4.04
CA GLU A 83 -10.04 22.65 4.87
C GLU A 83 -8.62 22.09 4.93
N LEU A 84 -7.90 22.01 3.80
CA LEU A 84 -6.53 21.50 3.73
C LEU A 84 -5.54 22.34 4.54
N ASN A 85 -5.78 23.65 4.66
CA ASN A 85 -4.93 24.57 5.44
C ASN A 85 -5.07 24.38 6.96
N LYS A 86 -6.17 23.81 7.45
CA LYS A 86 -6.37 23.55 8.89
C LYS A 86 -5.28 22.61 9.43
N ARG A 87 -4.80 22.87 10.64
CA ARG A 87 -3.97 21.92 11.40
C ARG A 87 -4.89 20.92 12.13
N LEU A 88 -4.39 19.71 12.38
CA LEU A 88 -5.14 18.66 13.07
C LEU A 88 -5.36 19.01 14.56
N GLY A 89 -6.51 18.65 15.13
CA GLY A 89 -6.67 18.63 16.58
C GLY A 89 -5.97 17.42 17.22
N PRO A 90 -5.77 17.44 18.55
CA PRO A 90 -5.06 16.38 19.27
C PRO A 90 -5.77 15.02 19.20
N GLU A 91 -7.06 14.97 18.86
CA GLU A 91 -7.85 13.75 18.63
C GLU A 91 -7.36 12.92 17.43
N TYR A 92 -6.80 13.55 16.40
CA TYR A 92 -6.29 12.86 15.20
C TYR A 92 -4.79 12.48 15.29
N ILE A 93 -4.09 12.91 16.35
CA ILE A 93 -2.64 12.74 16.49
C ILE A 93 -2.33 11.64 17.52
N SER A 94 -1.69 10.58 17.03
CA SER A 94 -1.07 9.51 17.82
C SER A 94 0.44 9.74 17.97
N TYR A 95 1.04 9.14 18.99
CA TYR A 95 2.47 9.23 19.26
C TYR A 95 3.07 7.83 19.43
N ARG A 96 4.23 7.59 18.81
CA ARG A 96 5.02 6.37 19.01
C ARG A 96 6.37 6.71 19.63
N GLN A 97 6.86 5.84 20.51
CA GLN A 97 8.24 5.93 21.00
C GLN A 97 9.20 5.62 19.84
N ALA A 98 10.23 6.44 19.72
CA ALA A 98 11.33 6.30 18.78
C ALA A 98 12.65 6.27 19.57
N PHE A 99 13.78 6.34 18.85
CA PHE A 99 15.11 6.34 19.44
C PHE A 99 15.29 7.47 20.49
N ASN A 100 16.16 7.25 21.47
CA ASN A 100 16.40 8.16 22.60
C ASN A 100 15.14 8.55 23.40
N ASN A 101 14.14 7.66 23.52
CA ASN A 101 12.85 7.92 24.18
C ASN A 101 12.06 9.11 23.61
N THR A 102 12.44 9.59 22.43
CA THR A 102 11.70 10.65 21.73
C THR A 102 10.36 10.13 21.24
N HIS A 103 9.36 10.99 21.20
CA HIS A 103 8.00 10.63 20.78
C HIS A 103 7.70 11.26 19.43
N VAL A 104 7.47 10.43 18.41
CA VAL A 104 7.17 10.86 17.05
C VAL A 104 5.67 10.89 16.84
N ALA A 105 5.13 12.05 16.45
CA ALA A 105 3.74 12.23 16.10
C ALA A 105 3.41 11.57 14.74
N TYR A 106 2.25 10.96 14.62
CA TYR A 106 1.76 10.38 13.37
C TYR A 106 0.22 10.36 13.34
N ILE A 107 -0.34 10.27 12.13
CA ILE A 107 -1.75 9.92 11.91
C ILE A 107 -1.90 8.45 11.55
N GLU A 108 -3.00 7.83 11.98
CA GLU A 108 -3.34 6.46 11.64
C GLU A 108 -3.87 6.35 10.20
N GLY A 109 -3.71 5.18 9.58
CA GLY A 109 -4.06 5.00 8.16
C GLY A 109 -5.56 5.23 7.89
N TRP A 110 -6.42 4.72 8.76
CA TRP A 110 -7.87 4.91 8.67
C TRP A 110 -8.26 6.38 8.85
N THR A 111 -7.61 7.11 9.75
CA THR A 111 -7.83 8.53 9.99
C THR A 111 -7.49 9.36 8.74
N ALA A 112 -6.35 9.07 8.10
CA ALA A 112 -5.95 9.74 6.86
C ALA A 112 -6.97 9.52 5.73
N ILE A 113 -7.48 8.29 5.59
CA ILE A 113 -8.52 7.92 4.61
C ILE A 113 -9.83 8.66 4.90
N ASN A 114 -10.28 8.69 6.17
CA ASN A 114 -11.52 9.37 6.55
C ASN A 114 -11.44 10.88 6.35
N ILE A 115 -10.30 11.51 6.64
CA ILE A 115 -10.10 12.94 6.37
C ILE A 115 -10.07 13.22 4.86
N ALA A 116 -9.41 12.37 4.05
CA ALA A 116 -9.44 12.49 2.59
C ALA A 116 -10.87 12.35 2.03
N ASN A 117 -11.64 11.38 2.50
CA ASN A 117 -13.06 11.21 2.17
C ASN A 117 -13.91 12.42 2.58
N ARG A 118 -13.63 13.04 3.74
CA ARG A 118 -14.35 14.25 4.21
C ARG A 118 -14.02 15.49 3.40
N ILE A 119 -12.76 15.68 2.99
CA ILE A 119 -12.30 16.88 2.28
C ILE A 119 -12.60 16.79 0.78
N PHE A 120 -12.31 15.66 0.14
CA PHE A 120 -12.45 15.49 -1.31
C PHE A 120 -13.76 14.82 -1.72
N GLY A 121 -14.47 14.15 -0.80
CA GLY A 121 -15.54 13.21 -1.13
C GLY A 121 -14.99 11.82 -1.46
N TYR A 122 -15.77 10.77 -1.22
CA TYR A 122 -15.38 9.37 -1.47
C TYR A 122 -15.00 9.07 -2.94
N ASN A 123 -15.51 9.88 -3.87
CA ASN A 123 -15.26 9.82 -5.31
C ASN A 123 -14.31 10.91 -5.83
N GLY A 124 -13.90 11.87 -4.99
CA GLY A 124 -13.04 12.98 -5.40
C GLY A 124 -11.55 12.70 -5.33
N TRP A 125 -11.15 11.53 -4.83
CA TRP A 125 -9.76 11.07 -4.81
C TRP A 125 -9.67 9.57 -5.05
N SER A 126 -8.48 9.12 -5.44
CA SER A 126 -8.15 7.71 -5.62
C SER A 126 -6.69 7.47 -5.25
N SER A 127 -6.34 6.23 -4.93
CA SER A 127 -4.95 5.82 -4.77
C SER A 127 -4.59 4.64 -5.68
N LYS A 128 -3.35 4.63 -6.18
CA LYS A 128 -2.82 3.56 -7.03
C LYS A 128 -1.43 3.17 -6.54
N LEU A 129 -1.29 1.90 -6.19
CA LEU A 129 0.01 1.28 -5.98
C LEU A 129 0.80 1.27 -7.30
N ARG A 130 2.01 1.82 -7.28
CA ARG A 130 2.89 1.92 -8.45
C ARG A 130 3.93 0.81 -8.47
N GLN A 131 4.59 0.62 -7.34
CA GLN A 131 5.70 -0.32 -7.19
C GLN A 131 5.72 -0.83 -5.75
N ILE A 132 6.13 -2.10 -5.59
CA ILE A 132 6.61 -2.65 -4.33
C ILE A 132 7.99 -3.23 -4.62
N LYS A 133 8.96 -2.89 -3.79
CA LYS A 133 10.33 -3.41 -3.84
C LYS A 133 10.64 -4.04 -2.49
N ILE A 134 11.06 -5.29 -2.50
CA ILE A 134 11.69 -5.91 -1.33
C ILE A 134 13.13 -5.41 -1.33
N ASP A 135 13.53 -4.72 -0.27
CA ASP A 135 14.86 -4.12 -0.17
C ASP A 135 15.86 -5.10 0.44
N TYR A 136 15.43 -5.86 1.45
CA TYR A 136 16.19 -6.97 2.04
C TYR A 136 15.27 -8.03 2.64
N ILE A 137 15.77 -9.27 2.71
CA ILE A 137 15.22 -10.36 3.51
C ILE A 137 16.42 -11.06 4.14
N ASP A 138 16.66 -10.78 5.41
CA ASP A 138 17.74 -11.37 6.17
C ASP A 138 17.20 -12.49 7.06
N GLU A 139 17.98 -13.55 7.23
CA GLU A 139 17.69 -14.67 8.12
C GLU A 139 18.86 -14.89 9.07
N CYS A 140 18.60 -14.80 10.37
CA CYS A 140 19.59 -15.04 11.42
C CYS A 140 18.95 -15.85 12.54
N ASN A 141 19.55 -16.97 12.96
CA ASN A 141 19.04 -17.83 14.03
C ASN A 141 17.55 -18.24 13.86
N GLN A 142 17.16 -18.59 12.62
CA GLN A 142 15.77 -18.91 12.23
C GLN A 142 14.77 -17.75 12.46
N ARG A 143 15.26 -16.50 12.50
CA ARG A 143 14.47 -15.28 12.59
C ARG A 143 14.67 -14.44 11.34
N TYR A 144 13.56 -13.89 10.86
CA TYR A 144 13.51 -13.09 9.64
C TYR A 144 13.44 -11.61 9.98
N SER A 145 14.29 -10.83 9.33
CA SER A 145 14.21 -9.36 9.29
C SER A 145 14.02 -8.91 7.85
N ILE A 146 12.99 -8.11 7.60
CA ILE A 146 12.55 -7.78 6.23
C ILE A 146 12.23 -6.29 6.13
N GLY A 147 12.74 -5.66 5.06
CA GLY A 147 12.42 -4.28 4.68
C GLY A 147 11.79 -4.23 3.29
N ILE A 148 10.69 -3.47 3.17
CA ILE A 148 9.94 -3.31 1.92
C ILE A 148 9.65 -1.83 1.70
N SER A 149 10.01 -1.32 0.52
CA SER A 149 9.58 -0.03 0.01
C SER A 149 8.35 -0.17 -0.89
N ALA A 150 7.42 0.77 -0.79
CA ALA A 150 6.27 0.88 -1.70
C ALA A 150 6.15 2.31 -2.25
N VAL A 151 5.73 2.44 -3.50
CA VAL A 151 5.42 3.73 -4.13
C VAL A 151 3.93 3.80 -4.40
N VAL A 152 3.27 4.85 -3.90
CA VAL A 152 1.82 5.07 -4.07
C VAL A 152 1.59 6.43 -4.71
N ARG A 153 0.73 6.47 -5.73
CA ARG A 153 0.15 7.71 -6.26
C ARG A 153 -1.21 7.95 -5.65
N VAL A 154 -1.45 9.16 -5.17
CA VAL A 154 -2.79 9.69 -4.93
C VAL A 154 -3.14 10.61 -6.10
N SER A 155 -4.34 10.47 -6.65
CA SER A 155 -4.88 11.29 -7.73
C SER A 155 -6.23 11.87 -7.31
N LEU A 156 -6.40 13.18 -7.44
CA LEU A 156 -7.68 13.86 -7.25
C LEU A 156 -8.51 13.88 -8.54
N SER A 157 -9.80 14.17 -8.42
CA SER A 157 -10.72 14.28 -9.56
C SER A 157 -10.32 15.38 -10.55
N ASP A 158 -9.69 16.47 -10.12
CA ASP A 158 -9.18 17.53 -10.99
C ASP A 158 -7.95 17.14 -11.85
N GLY A 159 -7.40 15.93 -11.64
CA GLY A 159 -6.18 15.43 -12.29
C GLY A 159 -4.89 15.74 -11.54
N THR A 160 -4.93 16.46 -10.41
CA THR A 160 -3.78 16.69 -9.54
C THR A 160 -3.31 15.36 -8.95
N THR A 161 -2.01 15.05 -9.06
CA THR A 161 -1.43 13.82 -8.49
C THR A 161 -0.22 14.08 -7.62
N ARG A 162 -0.07 13.30 -6.55
CA ARG A 162 1.08 13.28 -5.65
C ARG A 162 1.59 11.86 -5.49
N GLU A 163 2.91 11.68 -5.46
CA GLU A 163 3.57 10.39 -5.25
C GLU A 163 4.56 10.52 -4.10
N ASP A 164 4.65 9.49 -3.27
CA ASP A 164 5.68 9.35 -2.24
C ASP A 164 6.07 7.86 -2.10
N VAL A 165 7.22 7.64 -1.47
CA VAL A 165 7.72 6.33 -1.10
C VAL A 165 7.40 6.10 0.37
N GLY A 166 6.84 4.95 0.71
CA GLY A 166 6.70 4.49 2.10
C GLY A 166 7.54 3.27 2.37
N PHE A 167 7.89 3.06 3.63
CA PHE A 167 8.70 1.92 4.07
C PHE A 167 7.99 1.16 5.19
N GLY A 168 8.13 -0.16 5.19
CA GLY A 168 7.60 -1.02 6.24
C GLY A 168 8.58 -2.12 6.58
N SER A 169 8.63 -2.49 7.86
CA SER A 169 9.64 -3.43 8.37
C SER A 169 9.09 -4.45 9.37
N ALA A 170 9.72 -5.62 9.35
CA ALA A 170 9.38 -6.72 10.23
C ALA A 170 10.65 -7.44 10.69
N ASP A 171 11.18 -6.99 11.82
CA ASP A 171 12.39 -7.55 12.42
C ASP A 171 12.10 -8.71 13.37
N ASN A 172 13.05 -9.66 13.48
CA ASN A 172 13.05 -10.77 14.45
C ASN A 172 11.79 -11.68 14.42
N GLN A 173 11.14 -11.80 13.26
CA GLN A 173 9.92 -12.60 13.12
C GLN A 173 10.24 -14.10 13.02
N ARG A 174 9.39 -14.95 13.61
CA ARG A 174 9.55 -16.42 13.53
C ARG A 174 9.13 -17.00 12.17
N VAL A 175 8.15 -16.39 11.51
CA VAL A 175 7.54 -16.91 10.28
C VAL A 175 7.73 -15.92 9.15
N LYS A 176 8.41 -16.36 8.08
CA LYS A 176 8.76 -15.54 6.91
C LYS A 176 7.55 -14.90 6.22
N SER A 177 6.44 -15.62 6.09
CA SER A 177 5.21 -15.10 5.46
C SER A 177 4.60 -13.95 6.26
N GLN A 178 4.49 -14.09 7.59
CA GLN A 178 3.98 -13.04 8.48
C GLN A 178 4.88 -11.80 8.46
N ALA A 179 6.19 -11.99 8.37
CA ALA A 179 7.16 -10.90 8.24
C ALA A 179 6.95 -10.09 6.95
N ILE A 180 6.85 -10.78 5.81
CA ILE A 180 6.57 -10.17 4.50
C ILE A 180 5.20 -9.45 4.54
N GLU A 181 4.18 -10.10 5.09
CA GLU A 181 2.82 -9.54 5.17
C GLU A 181 2.80 -8.24 5.97
N LYS A 182 3.40 -8.23 7.17
CA LYS A 182 3.51 -7.05 8.03
C LYS A 182 4.25 -5.92 7.31
N ALA A 183 5.48 -6.18 6.84
CA ALA A 183 6.31 -5.16 6.19
C ALA A 183 5.62 -4.59 4.94
N LYS A 184 4.95 -5.43 4.14
CA LYS A 184 4.23 -5.00 2.92
C LYS A 184 2.99 -4.17 3.24
N LYS A 185 2.21 -4.54 4.26
CA LYS A 185 1.03 -3.77 4.71
C LYS A 185 1.44 -2.41 5.27
N GLU A 186 2.52 -2.36 6.06
CA GLU A 186 3.07 -1.11 6.60
C GLU A 186 3.59 -0.20 5.48
N ALA A 187 4.41 -0.72 4.56
CA ALA A 187 5.00 0.07 3.47
C ALA A 187 3.95 0.77 2.60
N VAL A 188 2.89 0.05 2.20
CA VAL A 188 1.80 0.61 1.38
C VAL A 188 0.99 1.66 2.17
N THR A 189 0.74 1.42 3.46
CA THR A 189 0.01 2.37 4.32
C THR A 189 0.81 3.64 4.59
N ASP A 190 2.13 3.51 4.81
CA ASP A 190 3.03 4.64 4.97
C ASP A 190 3.13 5.45 3.68
N ALA A 191 3.29 4.80 2.51
CA ALA A 191 3.35 5.46 1.21
C ALA A 191 2.07 6.27 0.94
N LEU A 192 0.90 5.69 1.24
CA LEU A 192 -0.39 6.38 1.12
C LEU A 192 -0.47 7.63 2.01
N LYS A 193 -0.14 7.52 3.30
CA LYS A 193 -0.12 8.68 4.22
C LYS A 193 0.85 9.76 3.75
N ARG A 194 2.02 9.35 3.27
CA ARG A 194 3.08 10.24 2.80
C ARG A 194 2.75 10.95 1.48
N ALA A 195 1.96 10.32 0.60
CA ALA A 195 1.38 10.98 -0.56
C ALA A 195 0.24 11.95 -0.16
N LEU A 196 -0.62 11.56 0.78
CA LEU A 196 -1.75 12.39 1.25
C LEU A 196 -1.30 13.70 1.93
N ARG A 197 -0.27 13.69 2.78
CA ARG A 197 0.25 14.91 3.42
C ARG A 197 0.69 15.99 2.42
N GLN A 198 1.07 15.64 1.19
CA GLN A 198 1.53 16.61 0.19
C GLN A 198 0.42 17.55 -0.32
N PHE A 199 -0.85 17.28 0.03
CA PHE A 199 -1.97 18.15 -0.27
C PHE A 199 -2.25 19.21 0.81
N GLY A 200 -1.82 19.01 2.06
CA GLY A 200 -2.04 20.02 3.11
C GLY A 200 -1.86 19.55 4.56
N ASN A 201 -1.98 20.51 5.48
CA ASN A 201 -1.84 20.33 6.93
C ASN A 201 -2.86 19.33 7.48
N ALA A 202 -4.11 19.41 7.04
CA ALA A 202 -5.19 18.54 7.49
C ALA A 202 -4.97 17.06 7.14
N LEU A 203 -4.11 16.75 6.15
CA LEU A 203 -3.75 15.38 5.76
C LEU A 203 -2.43 14.92 6.40
N GLY A 204 -2.02 15.56 7.50
CA GLY A 204 -0.88 15.13 8.33
C GLY A 204 0.43 15.87 8.09
N ASN A 205 0.48 16.89 7.22
CA ASN A 205 1.68 17.70 7.06
C ASN A 205 2.07 18.44 8.36
N CYS A 206 1.08 18.85 9.17
CA CYS A 206 1.34 19.50 10.46
C CYS A 206 2.05 18.59 11.47
N CYS A 207 2.02 17.25 11.32
CA CYS A 207 2.76 16.34 12.20
C CYS A 207 4.30 16.45 12.09
N TYR A 208 4.82 17.22 11.12
CA TYR A 208 6.24 17.53 10.98
C TYR A 208 6.64 18.89 11.59
N ASP A 209 5.67 19.72 11.98
CA ASP A 209 5.88 21.04 12.60
C ASP A 209 6.11 20.90 14.11
N LYS A 210 7.34 21.16 14.56
CA LYS A 210 7.76 21.01 15.96
C LYS A 210 7.14 22.05 16.90
N GLU A 211 6.72 23.21 16.38
CA GLU A 211 6.12 24.28 17.20
C GLU A 211 4.65 23.94 17.45
N PHE A 212 3.92 23.64 16.37
CA PHE A 212 2.57 23.11 16.46
C PHE A 212 2.46 21.88 17.39
N LEU A 213 3.41 20.95 17.34
CA LEU A 213 3.42 19.78 18.22
C LEU A 213 3.63 20.08 19.70
N LYS A 214 4.17 21.26 20.07
CA LYS A 214 4.20 21.73 21.47
C LYS A 214 2.83 22.27 21.84
N ASP A 215 2.28 23.16 21.03
CA ASP A 215 1.01 23.84 21.29
C ASP A 215 -0.14 22.84 21.39
N VAL A 216 -0.26 21.90 20.44
CA VAL A 216 -1.37 20.93 20.37
C VAL A 216 -1.40 19.96 21.56
N ARG A 217 -0.28 19.79 22.29
CA ARG A 217 -0.24 19.00 23.53
C ARG A 217 -0.88 19.71 24.72
N THR A 218 -0.99 21.05 24.67
CA THR A 218 -1.70 21.84 25.69
C THR A 218 -3.20 21.85 25.49
N VAL A 219 -3.66 21.55 24.27
CA VAL A 219 -5.07 21.50 23.91
C VAL A 219 -5.70 20.23 24.49
N LYS A 220 -6.79 20.39 25.25
CA LYS A 220 -7.55 19.24 25.76
C LYS A 220 -8.12 18.44 24.59
N LYS A 221 -7.95 17.11 24.61
CA LYS A 221 -8.65 16.23 23.67
C LYS A 221 -10.15 16.29 23.94
N GLN A 222 -10.94 16.25 22.87
CA GLN A 222 -12.37 15.97 22.98
C GLN A 222 -12.56 14.50 23.41
N ASP A 223 -13.60 14.25 24.20
CA ASP A 223 -13.99 12.89 24.56
C ASP A 223 -14.44 12.12 23.31
N LYS A 224 -14.16 10.81 23.30
CA LYS A 224 -14.59 9.96 22.17
C LYS A 224 -16.12 9.85 22.19
N GLU A 225 -16.74 10.10 21.04
CA GLU A 225 -18.17 9.83 20.87
C GLU A 225 -18.49 8.38 21.20
N VAL A 226 -19.57 8.16 21.97
CA VAL A 226 -20.04 6.83 22.33
C VAL A 226 -20.54 6.12 21.08
N LEU A 227 -20.08 4.88 20.85
CA LEU A 227 -20.51 4.08 19.72
C LEU A 227 -22.04 3.87 19.76
N LYS A 228 -22.75 4.39 18.77
CA LYS A 228 -24.21 4.26 18.68
C LYS A 228 -24.57 3.06 17.82
N GLU A 229 -25.33 2.14 18.39
CA GLU A 229 -25.62 0.86 17.76
C GLU A 229 -26.36 0.98 16.42
N TYR A 230 -27.18 2.02 16.27
CA TYR A 230 -27.97 2.32 15.08
C TYR A 230 -27.16 2.92 13.91
N GLU A 231 -25.92 3.37 14.14
CA GLU A 231 -25.02 3.90 13.09
C GLU A 231 -24.16 2.77 12.47
N LEU A 232 -24.26 1.55 12.99
CA LEU A 232 -23.57 0.37 12.47
C LEU A 232 -24.29 -0.20 11.25
N LEU A 233 -23.56 -0.35 10.14
CA LEU A 233 -24.05 -1.10 8.98
C LEU A 233 -24.31 -2.57 9.38
N ARG A 234 -25.58 -2.94 9.49
CA ARG A 234 -26.02 -4.32 9.74
C ARG A 234 -26.27 -5.06 8.44
N ARG A 235 -26.25 -6.39 8.52
CA ARG A 235 -26.71 -7.24 7.41
C ARG A 235 -28.21 -7.06 7.25
N GLU A 236 -28.65 -6.73 6.04
CA GLU A 236 -30.07 -6.71 5.67
C GLU A 236 -30.67 -8.11 5.81
N ASN A 237 -31.83 -8.19 6.47
CA ASN A 237 -32.61 -9.42 6.54
C ASN A 237 -33.37 -9.54 5.22
N VAL A 238 -32.85 -10.39 4.31
CA VAL A 238 -33.37 -10.63 2.95
C VAL A 238 -34.88 -10.89 2.87
N GLN A 239 -35.51 -11.31 3.97
CA GLN A 239 -36.96 -11.49 4.09
C GLN A 239 -37.78 -10.17 4.08
N GLY A 240 -37.16 -9.02 4.35
CA GLY A 240 -37.85 -7.74 4.50
C GLY A 240 -37.98 -6.95 3.21
N ASP A 241 -36.96 -7.00 2.34
CA ASP A 241 -36.86 -6.08 1.19
C ASP A 241 -37.92 -6.38 0.11
N GLU A 242 -38.31 -7.66 -0.05
CA GLU A 242 -39.42 -8.08 -0.92
C GLU A 242 -40.77 -7.49 -0.47
N TYR A 243 -40.95 -7.29 0.84
CA TYR A 243 -42.17 -6.71 1.42
C TYR A 243 -42.16 -5.17 1.44
N VAL A 244 -40.99 -4.55 1.60
CA VAL A 244 -40.83 -3.09 1.52
C VAL A 244 -41.01 -2.60 0.09
N LEU A 245 -40.40 -3.26 -0.90
CA LEU A 245 -40.59 -2.93 -2.32
C LEU A 245 -42.04 -3.11 -2.78
N SER A 246 -42.77 -4.13 -2.29
CA SER A 246 -44.19 -4.29 -2.61
C SER A 246 -45.04 -3.18 -1.98
N LEU A 247 -44.77 -2.82 -0.71
CA LEU A 247 -45.49 -1.74 -0.03
C LEU A 247 -45.28 -0.37 -0.70
N GLU A 248 -44.06 -0.06 -1.16
CA GLU A 248 -43.79 1.17 -1.90
C GLU A 248 -44.58 1.21 -3.22
N SER A 249 -44.65 0.10 -3.97
CA SER A 249 -45.47 0.05 -5.18
C SER A 249 -46.98 0.16 -4.91
N ASP A 250 -47.48 -0.46 -3.85
CA ASP A 250 -48.90 -0.43 -3.47
C ASP A 250 -49.33 0.98 -3.02
N LEU A 251 -48.49 1.69 -2.26
CA LEU A 251 -48.72 3.09 -1.90
C LEU A 251 -48.71 4.01 -3.12
N ASP A 252 -47.76 3.81 -4.04
CA ASP A 252 -47.66 4.60 -5.27
C ASP A 252 -48.91 4.44 -6.15
N ASP A 253 -49.46 3.23 -6.23
CA ASP A 253 -50.67 2.94 -7.02
C ASP A 253 -51.98 3.33 -6.31
N LEU A 254 -51.98 3.50 -4.98
CA LEU A 254 -53.04 4.23 -4.26
C LEU A 254 -52.96 5.73 -4.53
N MET A 255 -51.78 6.33 -4.36
CA MET A 255 -51.51 7.75 -4.62
C MET A 255 -51.76 8.17 -6.09
N LYS A 256 -51.76 7.23 -7.04
CA LYS A 256 -52.13 7.49 -8.46
C LYS A 256 -53.65 7.44 -8.70
N ARG A 257 -54.43 6.75 -7.86
CA ARG A 257 -55.89 6.69 -7.98
C ARG A 257 -56.55 7.98 -7.48
N ASP A 258 -56.16 8.46 -6.30
CA ASP A 258 -56.68 9.70 -5.68
C ASP A 258 -56.36 11.00 -6.45
N ARG A 259 -55.70 10.93 -7.62
CA ARG A 259 -55.38 12.07 -8.49
C ARG A 259 -56.15 12.08 -9.82
N ASN A 260 -57.02 11.10 -10.06
CA ASN A 260 -57.78 10.94 -11.31
C ASN A 260 -59.31 10.99 -11.13
N ASP A 261 -59.80 11.25 -9.92
CA ASP A 261 -61.21 11.55 -9.59
C ASP A 261 -61.41 13.05 -9.29
#